data_AF-A0A645IUD5-F1
#
_entry.id   AF-A0A645IUD5-F1
#
_cell.length_a   1.000
_cell.length_b   1.000
_cell.length_c   1.000
_cell.angle_alpha   90.00
_cell.angle_beta   90.00
_cell.angle_gamma   90.00
#
_symmetry.space_group_name_H-M   'P 1'
#
loop_
_entity.id
_entity.type
_entity.pdbx_description
1 polymer ?
#
loop_
_entity_poly.entity_id
_entity_poly.type
_entity_poly.pdbx_seq_one_letter_code
_entity_poly.pdbx_strand_id
1 'polypeptide(L)'
;MLKDILNEGALLQVNASTIVNKEGKASYKFANYLLKNELVSFVASDIHNLEDRNFHLDEAFKIVKKTYGDTYANKIFKDNALQVIANEHVEFPKINSNGGKILSNIFRISKIKLKQMK
;
A
#
# COMPACT_ATOMS: atom_id res chain seq x y z
N MET A 1 -4.73 13.14 8.63
CA MET A 1 -3.85 12.18 9.34
C MET A 1 -2.81 11.55 8.42
N LEU A 2 -3.12 10.55 7.57
CA LEU A 2 -2.07 9.89 6.76
C LEU A 2 -1.31 10.85 5.82
N LYS A 3 -2.02 11.74 5.12
CA LYS A 3 -1.37 12.74 4.26
C LYS A 3 -0.43 13.65 5.02
N ASP A 4 -0.82 14.05 6.22
CA ASP A 4 -0.01 14.93 7.07
C ASP A 4 1.26 14.17 7.49
N ILE A 5 1.13 12.92 7.94
CA ILE A 5 2.26 12.04 8.29
C ILE A 5 3.24 11.88 7.11
N LEU A 6 2.73 11.64 5.90
CA LEU A 6 3.57 11.52 4.71
C LEU A 6 4.22 12.85 4.30
N ASN A 7 3.52 13.99 4.48
CA ASN A 7 4.07 15.33 4.24
C ASN A 7 5.19 15.68 5.23
N GLU A 8 5.13 15.18 6.45
CA GLU A 8 6.19 15.31 7.46
C GLU A 8 7.40 14.39 7.18
N GLY A 9 7.42 13.67 6.06
CA GLY A 9 8.55 12.83 5.65
C GLY A 9 8.50 11.40 6.19
N ALA A 10 7.33 10.90 6.59
CA ALA A 10 7.21 9.48 6.92
C ALA A 10 7.23 8.61 5.64
N LEU A 11 7.91 7.47 5.73
CA LEU A 11 7.85 6.41 4.73
C LEU A 11 6.80 5.38 5.12
N LEU A 12 6.18 4.74 4.12
CA LEU A 12 5.07 3.82 4.34
C LEU A 12 5.41 2.40 3.88
N GLN A 13 5.23 1.43 4.77
CA GLN A 13 5.35 0.01 4.45
C GLN A 13 3.97 -0.65 4.38
N VAL A 14 3.78 -1.55 3.41
CA VAL A 14 2.58 -2.38 3.23
C VAL A 14 2.94 -3.86 3.24
N ASN A 15 2.14 -4.68 3.92
CA ASN A 15 2.37 -6.13 3.96
C ASN A 15 1.96 -6.78 2.64
N ALA A 16 2.81 -7.65 2.08
CA ALA A 16 2.55 -8.36 0.83
C ALA A 16 1.23 -9.15 0.86
N SER A 17 0.89 -9.75 2.00
CA SER A 17 -0.37 -10.47 2.19
C SER A 17 -1.61 -9.59 1.94
N THR A 18 -1.56 -8.29 2.25
CA THR A 18 -2.68 -7.37 2.02
C THR A 18 -2.88 -7.01 0.55
N ILE A 19 -1.85 -7.20 -0.28
CA ILE A 19 -1.89 -6.98 -1.73
C ILE A 19 -2.47 -8.23 -2.43
N VAL A 20 -2.12 -9.42 -1.94
CA VAL A 20 -2.59 -10.69 -2.47
C VAL A 20 -4.01 -11.01 -2.02
N ASN A 21 -4.27 -10.91 -0.72
CA ASN A 21 -5.51 -11.41 -0.12
C ASN A 21 -6.67 -10.40 -0.26
N LYS A 22 -7.68 -10.77 -1.05
CA LYS A 22 -8.88 -9.96 -1.31
C LYS A 22 -9.96 -10.09 -0.23
N GLU A 23 -9.85 -11.06 0.67
CA GLU A 23 -10.83 -11.33 1.72
C GLU A 23 -10.80 -10.26 2.83
N GLY A 24 -9.62 -9.67 3.07
CA GLY A 24 -9.44 -8.47 3.88
C GLY A 24 -9.93 -7.21 3.17
N LYS A 25 -11.20 -7.16 2.75
CA LYS A 25 -11.74 -6.16 1.81
C LYS A 25 -11.41 -4.70 2.14
N ALA A 26 -11.32 -4.32 3.41
CA ALA A 26 -10.94 -2.97 3.82
C ALA A 26 -9.44 -2.71 3.61
N SER A 27 -8.59 -3.56 4.18
CA SER A 27 -7.12 -3.48 4.06
C SER A 27 -6.67 -3.62 2.60
N TYR A 28 -7.24 -4.55 1.86
CA TYR A 28 -6.98 -4.72 0.41
C TYR A 28 -7.35 -3.47 -0.38
N LYS A 29 -8.53 -2.89 -0.14
CA LYS A 29 -8.94 -1.64 -0.82
C LYS A 29 -8.02 -0.48 -0.46
N PHE A 30 -7.58 -0.41 0.78
CA PHE A 30 -6.68 0.64 1.24
C PHE A 30 -5.28 0.47 0.65
N ALA A 31 -4.71 -0.73 0.67
CA ALA A 31 -3.44 -1.05 0.01
C ALA A 31 -3.48 -0.69 -1.48
N ASN A 32 -4.55 -1.06 -2.20
CA ASN A 32 -4.72 -0.67 -3.59
C ASN A 32 -4.86 0.85 -3.79
N TYR A 33 -5.53 1.56 -2.87
CA TYR A 33 -5.55 3.02 -2.91
C TYR A 33 -4.15 3.61 -2.77
N LEU A 34 -3.35 3.10 -1.83
CA LEU A 34 -1.98 3.57 -1.62
C LEU A 34 -1.09 3.29 -2.84
N LEU A 35 -1.14 2.07 -3.37
CA LEU A 35 -0.39 1.66 -4.56
C LEU A 35 -0.77 2.49 -5.79
N LYS A 36 -2.07 2.68 -6.03
CA LYS A 36 -2.58 3.47 -7.17
C LYS A 36 -2.13 4.94 -7.14
N ASN A 37 -1.91 5.49 -5.95
CA ASN A 37 -1.47 6.87 -5.77
C ASN A 37 0.06 6.95 -5.51
N GLU A 38 0.79 5.85 -5.73
CA GLU A 38 2.24 5.75 -5.51
C GLU A 38 2.70 6.20 -4.11
N LEU A 39 1.88 5.93 -3.08
CA LEU A 39 2.12 6.35 -1.69
C LEU A 39 2.90 5.31 -0.86
N VAL A 40 3.23 4.16 -1.43
CA VAL A 40 3.93 3.08 -0.72
C VAL A 40 5.43 3.25 -0.94
N SER A 41 6.21 3.23 0.14
CA SER A 41 7.67 3.25 0.10
C SER A 41 8.25 1.84 0.09
N PHE A 42 7.61 0.91 0.82
CA PHE A 42 8.10 -0.46 0.98
C PHE A 42 6.97 -1.48 0.93
N VAL A 43 7.25 -2.64 0.35
CA VAL A 43 6.45 -3.85 0.55
C VAL A 43 7.30 -4.89 1.25
N ALA A 44 6.80 -5.42 2.37
CA ALA A 44 7.48 -6.43 3.17
C ALA A 44 6.55 -7.61 3.43
N SER A 45 7.14 -8.77 3.76
CA SER A 45 6.36 -10.01 3.89
C SER A 45 5.54 -10.03 5.18
N ASP A 46 6.14 -9.53 6.27
CA ASP A 46 5.62 -9.62 7.63
C ASP A 46 5.18 -11.07 7.96
N ILE A 47 6.05 -12.03 7.67
CA ILE A 47 5.81 -13.47 7.87
C ILE A 47 5.96 -13.81 9.34
N HIS A 48 5.04 -14.61 9.87
CA HIS A 48 5.08 -15.12 11.25
C HIS A 48 4.85 -16.64 11.34
N ASN A 49 4.32 -17.28 10.29
CA ASN A 49 4.09 -18.72 10.24
C ASN A 49 4.01 -19.23 8.78
N LEU A 50 3.89 -20.55 8.60
CA LEU A 50 3.80 -21.20 7.29
C LEU A 50 2.35 -21.47 6.84
N GLU A 51 1.35 -21.04 7.61
CA GLU A 51 -0.07 -21.27 7.32
C GLU A 51 -0.72 -19.95 6.86
N ASP A 52 -1.23 -19.16 7.81
CA ASP A 52 -2.03 -17.97 7.54
C ASP A 52 -1.21 -16.70 7.20
N ARG A 53 0.04 -16.61 7.66
CA ARG A 53 0.95 -15.46 7.48
C ARG A 53 2.22 -15.87 6.74
N ASN A 54 2.02 -16.46 5.55
CA ASN A 54 3.04 -17.15 4.77
C ASN A 54 3.66 -16.28 3.63
N PHE A 55 4.50 -16.87 2.78
CA PHE A 55 5.24 -16.20 1.72
C PHE A 55 4.35 -15.65 0.60
N HIS A 56 4.13 -14.32 0.59
CA HIS A 56 3.35 -13.63 -0.45
C HIS A 56 4.15 -12.62 -1.28
N LEU A 57 5.47 -12.47 -1.03
CA LEU A 57 6.25 -11.36 -1.59
C LEU A 57 6.34 -11.43 -3.12
N ASP A 58 6.65 -12.61 -3.68
CA ASP A 58 6.78 -12.81 -5.12
C ASP A 58 5.46 -12.62 -5.87
N GLU A 59 4.36 -13.08 -5.28
CA GLU A 59 3.03 -12.90 -5.85
C GLU A 59 2.63 -11.42 -5.82
N ALA A 60 2.81 -10.75 -4.68
CA ALA A 60 2.57 -9.33 -4.56
C ALA A 60 3.41 -8.51 -5.56
N PHE A 61 4.69 -8.86 -5.75
CA PHE A 61 5.55 -8.21 -6.73
C PHE A 61 5.00 -8.37 -8.16
N LYS A 62 4.60 -9.60 -8.55
CA LYS A 62 3.99 -9.85 -9.88
C LYS A 62 2.70 -9.04 -10.09
N ILE A 63 1.86 -8.95 -9.07
CA ILE A 63 0.62 -8.15 -9.11
C ILE A 63 0.98 -6.67 -9.31
N VAL A 64 1.87 -6.13 -8.49
CA VAL A 64 2.24 -4.70 -8.54
C VAL A 64 2.91 -4.36 -9.86
N LYS A 65 3.88 -5.16 -10.31
CA LYS A 65 4.55 -5.00 -11.60
C LYS A 65 3.55 -4.97 -12.76
N LYS A 66 2.58 -5.88 -12.77
CA LYS A 66 1.56 -5.95 -13.82
C LYS A 66 0.59 -4.76 -13.79
N THR A 67 0.23 -4.28 -12.61
CA THR A 67 -0.84 -3.27 -12.45
C THR A 67 -0.33 -1.83 -12.41
N TYR A 68 0.83 -1.59 -11.78
CA TYR A 68 1.36 -0.25 -11.51
C TYR A 68 2.72 0.00 -12.19
N GLY A 69 3.25 -0.99 -12.92
CA GLY A 69 4.46 -0.85 -13.72
C GLY A 69 5.72 -1.37 -13.03
N ASP A 70 6.70 -1.73 -13.85
CA ASP A 70 7.94 -2.38 -13.42
C ASP A 70 8.83 -1.46 -12.56
N THR A 71 8.99 -0.19 -12.95
CA THR A 71 9.82 0.78 -12.22
C THR A 71 9.33 0.97 -10.79
N TYR A 72 8.02 1.19 -10.59
CA TYR A 72 7.46 1.36 -9.26
C TYR A 72 7.53 0.07 -8.43
N ALA A 73 7.28 -1.10 -9.05
CA ALA A 73 7.41 -2.38 -8.38
C ALA A 73 8.85 -2.64 -7.89
N ASN A 74 9.86 -2.43 -8.72
CA ASN A 74 11.27 -2.59 -8.30
C ASN A 74 11.63 -1.62 -7.17
N LYS A 75 11.18 -0.36 -7.27
CA LYS A 75 11.43 0.67 -6.26
C LYS A 75 10.95 0.24 -4.86
N ILE A 76 9.69 -0.20 -4.74
CA ILE A 76 9.07 -0.46 -3.43
C ILE A 76 9.35 -1.88 -2.89
N PHE A 77 9.75 -2.83 -3.72
CA PHE A 77 10.08 -4.20 -3.28
C PHE A 77 11.58 -4.42 -3.07
N LYS A 78 12.44 -3.59 -3.67
CA LYS A 78 13.89 -3.82 -3.67
C LYS A 78 14.69 -2.55 -3.41
N ASP A 79 14.60 -1.56 -4.29
CA ASP A 79 15.60 -0.49 -4.34
C ASP A 79 15.60 0.37 -3.07
N ASN A 80 14.42 0.78 -2.61
CA ASN A 80 14.30 1.55 -1.37
C ASN A 80 14.81 0.75 -0.16
N ALA A 81 14.56 -0.56 -0.10
CA ALA A 81 15.02 -1.40 1.02
C ALA A 81 16.55 -1.52 1.05
N LEU A 82 17.18 -1.62 -0.12
CA LEU A 82 18.64 -1.59 -0.25
C LEU A 82 19.23 -0.26 0.22
N GLN A 83 18.58 0.87 -0.11
CA GLN A 83 18.99 2.18 0.37
C GLN A 83 18.93 2.27 1.91
N VAL A 84 17.85 1.77 2.54
CA VAL A 84 17.76 1.72 4.00
C VAL A 84 18.91 0.90 4.61
N ILE A 85 19.20 -0.27 4.04
CA ILE A 85 20.30 -1.13 4.51
C ILE A 85 21.66 -0.45 4.37
N ALA A 86 21.86 0.29 3.27
CA ALA A 86 23.07 1.06 3.02
C ALA A 86 23.16 2.38 3.80
N ASN A 87 22.15 2.72 4.61
CA ASN A 87 22.00 4.02 5.28
C ASN A 87 22.05 5.20 4.29
N GLU A 88 21.42 5.02 3.14
CA GLU A 88 21.27 6.00 2.08
C GLU A 88 19.89 6.68 2.13
N HIS A 89 19.79 7.84 1.47
CA HIS A 89 18.54 8.59 1.39
C HIS A 89 17.50 7.86 0.52
N VAL A 90 16.29 7.68 1.08
CA VAL A 90 15.12 7.16 0.37
C VAL A 90 14.21 8.32 -0.01
N GLU A 91 13.79 8.37 -1.27
CA GLU A 91 12.84 9.41 -1.72
C GLU A 91 11.45 9.23 -1.10
N PHE A 92 10.89 10.33 -0.59
CA PHE A 92 9.53 10.35 -0.08
C PHE A 92 8.48 10.28 -1.21
N PRO A 93 7.34 9.59 -0.99
CA PRO A 93 6.24 9.58 -1.94
C PRO A 93 5.70 10.98 -2.25
N LYS A 94 5.43 11.27 -3.53
CA LYS A 94 4.90 12.58 -3.95
C LYS A 94 3.38 12.62 -3.72
N ILE A 95 2.93 13.48 -2.83
CA ILE A 95 1.49 13.64 -2.56
C ILE A 95 0.85 14.60 -3.56
N ASN A 96 0.06 14.06 -4.49
CA ASN A 96 -0.72 14.88 -5.41
C ASN A 96 -1.90 15.56 -4.68
N SER A 97 -1.98 16.89 -4.78
CA SER A 97 -2.98 17.74 -4.12
C SER A 97 -4.44 17.48 -4.56
N ASN A 98 -4.66 16.76 -5.66
CA ASN A 98 -6.01 16.50 -6.23
C ASN A 98 -6.80 15.35 -5.56
N GLY A 99 -6.21 14.57 -4.64
CA GLY A 99 -6.80 13.33 -4.11
C GLY A 99 -7.98 13.47 -3.14
N GLY A 100 -8.45 14.68 -2.82
CA GLY A 100 -9.52 14.92 -1.83
C GLY A 100 -10.89 14.34 -2.21
N LYS A 101 -11.21 14.25 -3.51
CA LYS A 101 -12.53 13.82 -4.01
C LYS A 101 -12.76 12.31 -3.99
N ILE A 102 -11.70 11.49 -3.94
CA ILE A 102 -11.81 10.03 -4.08
C ILE A 102 -12.09 9.37 -2.72
N LEU A 103 -11.42 9.84 -1.66
CA LEU A 103 -11.62 9.33 -0.30
C LEU A 103 -13.06 9.58 0.19
N SER A 104 -13.63 10.76 -0.09
CA SER A 104 -15.02 11.06 0.27
C SER A 104 -16.02 10.07 -0.32
N ASN A 105 -15.78 9.56 -1.53
CA ASN A 105 -16.67 8.58 -2.16
C ASN A 105 -16.53 7.18 -1.55
N ILE A 106 -15.31 6.76 -1.19
CA ILE A 106 -15.06 5.46 -0.55
C ILE A 106 -15.70 5.40 0.84
N PHE A 107 -15.54 6.47 1.65
CA PHE A 107 -16.17 6.57 2.99
C PHE A 107 -17.69 6.80 2.94
N ARG A 108 -18.22 7.33 1.83
CA ARG A 108 -19.67 7.48 1.64
C ARG A 108 -20.35 6.14 1.34
N ILE A 109 -19.68 5.24 0.60
CA ILE A 109 -20.20 3.89 0.29
C ILE A 109 -20.31 3.03 1.56
N SER A 110 -19.38 3.17 2.52
CA SER A 110 -19.45 2.43 3.79
C SER A 110 -20.60 2.90 4.69
N LYS A 111 -20.94 4.20 4.72
CA LYS A 111 -22.09 4.73 5.48
C LYS A 111 -23.45 4.30 4.93
N ILE A 112 -23.59 4.10 3.61
CA ILE A 112 -24.88 3.68 3.01
C ILE A 112 -25.24 2.25 3.42
N LYS A 113 -24.27 1.34 3.58
CA LYS A 113 -24.53 -0.04 4.00
C LYS A 113 -25.01 -0.18 5.44
N LEU A 114 -24.60 0.71 6.36
CA LEU A 114 -25.07 0.67 7.75
C LEU A 114 -26.51 1.17 7.94
N LYS A 115 -27.06 1.92 6.97
CA LYS A 115 -28.42 2.49 7.08
C LYS A 115 -29.53 1.57 6.55
N GLN A 116 -29.17 0.47 5.88
CA GLN A 116 -30.12 -0.53 5.36
C GLN A 116 -30.24 -1.78 6.25
N MET A 117 -29.58 -1.80 7.42
CA MET A 117 -29.64 -2.90 8.40
C MET A 117 -30.26 -2.44 9.74
N LYS A 118 -31.12 -1.42 9.72
CA LYS A 118 -31.99 -1.04 10.83
C LYS A 118 -33.43 -1.02 10.35
#